data_AF-A0A2T2SG94-F1
#
_entry.id   AF-A0A2T2SG94-F1
#
_cell.length_a   1.000
_cell.length_b   1.000
_cell.length_c   1.000
_cell.angle_alpha   90.00
_cell.angle_beta   90.00
_cell.angle_gamma   90.00
#
_symmetry.space_group_name_H-M   'P 1'
#
loop_
_entity.id
_entity.type
_entity.pdbx_description
1 polymer ?
#
loop_
_entity_poly.entity_id
_entity_poly.type
_entity_poly.pdbx_seq_one_letter_code
_entity_poly.pdbx_strand_id
1 'polypeptide(L)'
;MHVETLGDGRPDYTVVACVHGDETCGWHAFNRLKASDVSLREPVKFVLANERAFKLGYRFCDADLNRVMPGDPESEQHEVRLAASLRRELEGT
;
A
#
# COMPACT_ATOMS: atom_id res chain seq x y z
N MET A 1 0.00 -0.83 -7.59
CA MET A 1 0.14 -0.19 -6.26
C MET A 1 -0.13 1.27 -6.48
N HIS A 2 -0.88 1.90 -5.58
CA HIS A 2 -1.13 3.32 -5.60
C HIS A 2 -0.51 3.96 -4.36
N VAL A 3 0.18 5.09 -4.55
CA VAL A 3 0.91 5.81 -3.50
C VAL A 3 0.46 7.26 -3.54
N GLU A 4 0.15 7.80 -2.37
CA GLU A 4 -0.23 9.20 -2.20
C GLU A 4 0.37 9.74 -0.90
N THR A 5 0.68 11.04 -0.84
CA THR A 5 1.08 11.72 0.40
C THR A 5 0.03 12.77 0.73
N LEU A 6 -0.45 12.75 1.99
CA LEU A 6 -1.35 13.75 2.53
C LEU A 6 -0.55 14.74 3.38
N GLY A 7 -0.63 16.03 3.06
CA GLY A 7 0.19 17.08 3.64
C GLY A 7 1.41 17.43 2.78
N ASP A 8 2.09 18.52 3.13
CA ASP A 8 3.26 19.04 2.42
C ASP A 8 4.56 18.57 3.10
N GLY A 9 5.61 18.33 2.30
CA GLY A 9 6.93 17.94 2.79
C GLY A 9 7.23 16.44 2.66
N ARG A 10 8.32 16.00 3.30
CA ARG A 10 8.73 14.60 3.31
C ARG A 10 7.99 13.86 4.43
N PRO A 11 7.25 12.77 4.15
CA PRO A 11 6.55 12.01 5.19
C PRO A 11 7.54 11.23 6.07
N ASP A 12 7.28 11.23 7.38
CA ASP A 12 7.99 10.39 8.37
C ASP A 12 7.23 9.09 8.67
N TYR A 13 6.02 8.94 8.13
CA TYR A 13 5.15 7.78 8.37
C TYR A 13 4.55 7.29 7.07
N THR A 14 4.54 5.96 6.90
CA THR A 14 3.78 5.28 5.85
C THR A 14 2.69 4.39 6.43
N VAL A 15 1.46 4.56 5.97
CA VAL A 15 0.31 3.69 6.26
C VAL A 15 0.02 2.83 5.05
N VAL A 16 0.11 1.52 5.23
CA VAL A 16 -0.13 0.54 4.16
C VAL A 16 -1.48 -0.12 4.34
N ALA A 17 -2.28 -0.17 3.28
CA ALA A 17 -3.56 -0.85 3.21
C ALA A 17 -3.61 -1.84 2.05
N CYS A 18 -4.55 -2.78 2.14
CA CYS A 18 -4.80 -3.83 1.14
C CYS A 18 -3.53 -4.61 0.76
N VAL A 19 -2.79 -5.10 1.77
CA VAL A 19 -1.75 -6.12 1.56
C VAL A 19 -2.40 -7.37 0.96
N HIS A 20 -3.57 -7.76 1.50
CA HIS A 20 -4.55 -8.58 0.79
C HIS A 20 -5.57 -7.68 0.12
N GLY A 21 -5.98 -8.03 -1.11
CA GLY A 21 -6.88 -7.19 -1.90
C GLY A 21 -8.30 -7.11 -1.36
N ASP A 22 -8.77 -8.16 -0.70
CA ASP A 22 -10.11 -8.27 -0.12
C ASP A 22 -10.25 -7.57 1.26
N GLU A 23 -9.14 -7.15 1.87
CA GLU A 23 -9.11 -6.40 3.13
C GLU A 23 -9.25 -4.89 2.86
N THR A 24 -10.46 -4.46 2.47
CA THR A 24 -10.71 -3.11 1.93
C THR A 24 -10.92 -2.01 2.99
N CYS A 25 -11.14 -2.37 4.26
CA CYS A 25 -11.53 -1.42 5.30
C CYS A 25 -10.48 -0.31 5.54
N GLY A 26 -9.20 -0.65 5.50
CA GLY A 26 -8.10 0.31 5.67
C GLY A 26 -8.07 1.36 4.54
N TRP A 27 -8.30 0.94 3.30
CA TRP A 27 -8.36 1.84 2.15
C TRP A 27 -9.55 2.80 2.25
N HIS A 28 -10.72 2.31 2.65
CA HIS A 28 -11.89 3.16 2.85
C HIS A 28 -11.72 4.14 4.02
N ALA A 29 -11.09 3.70 5.12
CA ALA A 29 -10.77 4.56 6.25
C ALA A 29 -9.83 5.71 5.84
N PHE A 30 -8.80 5.42 5.05
CA PHE A 30 -7.91 6.45 4.49
C PHE A 30 -8.68 7.46 3.63
N ASN A 31 -9.49 6.99 2.68
CA ASN A 31 -10.27 7.89 1.82
C ASN A 31 -11.22 8.78 2.62
N ARG A 32 -11.81 8.25 3.70
CA ARG A 32 -12.64 9.04 4.61
C ARG A 32 -11.84 10.08 5.39
N LEU A 33 -10.65 9.74 5.86
CA LEU A 33 -9.73 10.67 6.51
C LEU A 33 -9.32 11.80 5.55
N LYS A 34 -8.92 11.45 4.32
CA LYS A 34 -8.54 12.41 3.28
C LYS A 34 -9.66 13.39 2.92
N ALA A 35 -10.90 12.92 2.90
CA ALA A 35 -12.08 13.75 2.60
C ALA A 35 -12.61 14.54 3.81
N SER A 36 -12.01 14.36 5.00
CA SER A 36 -12.42 15.06 6.21
C SER A 36 -11.73 16.42 6.36
N ASP A 37 -12.13 17.17 7.38
CA ASP A 37 -11.53 18.44 7.81
C ASP A 37 -10.36 18.25 8.79
N VAL A 38 -9.87 17.02 8.95
CA VAL A 38 -8.72 16.73 9.83
C VAL A 38 -7.46 17.42 9.32
N SER A 39 -6.86 18.21 10.19
CA SER A 39 -5.53 18.78 9.96
C SER A 39 -4.46 17.81 10.45
N LEU A 40 -3.53 17.45 9.56
CA LEU A 40 -2.35 16.66 9.94
C LEU A 40 -1.29 17.58 10.56
N ARG A 41 -0.56 17.04 11.55
CA ARG A 41 0.61 17.72 12.13
C ARG A 41 1.86 17.53 11.29
N GLU A 42 1.98 16.36 10.65
CA GLU A 42 3.09 15.97 9.79
C GLU A 42 2.53 15.27 8.54
N PRO A 43 3.21 15.35 7.38
CA PRO A 43 2.79 14.63 6.17
C PRO A 43 2.83 13.11 6.39
N VAL A 44 1.86 12.40 5.80
CA VAL A 44 1.74 10.94 5.90
C VAL A 44 1.63 10.34 4.50
N LYS A 45 2.46 9.35 4.21
CA LYS A 45 2.37 8.55 2.98
C LYS A 45 1.33 7.44 3.17
N PHE A 46 0.48 7.25 2.19
CA PHE A 46 -0.49 6.16 2.13
C PHE A 46 -0.22 5.28 0.92
N VAL A 47 -0.30 3.97 1.12
CA VAL A 47 -0.04 2.97 0.08
C VAL A 47 -1.20 1.98 0.00
N LEU A 48 -1.84 1.89 -1.17
CA LEU A 48 -2.69 0.76 -1.54
C LEU A 48 -1.79 -0.30 -2.18
N ALA A 49 -1.36 -1.29 -1.37
CA ALA A 49 -0.32 -2.23 -1.75
C ALA A 49 -0.72 -3.11 -2.94
N ASN A 50 -1.65 -4.05 -2.74
CA ASN A 50 -2.08 -4.99 -3.78
C ASN A 50 -3.29 -4.49 -4.55
N GLU A 51 -3.13 -3.36 -5.22
CA GLU A 51 -4.17 -2.71 -6.04
C GLU A 51 -4.81 -3.65 -7.08
N ARG A 52 -4.05 -4.59 -7.65
CA ARG A 52 -4.59 -5.56 -8.61
C ARG A 52 -5.56 -6.53 -7.94
N ALA A 53 -5.15 -7.16 -6.83
CA ALA A 53 -6.02 -8.06 -6.08
C ALA A 53 -7.24 -7.30 -5.51
N PHE A 54 -7.04 -6.05 -5.06
CA PHE A 54 -8.13 -5.17 -4.61
C PHE A 54 -9.18 -4.94 -5.71
N LYS A 55 -8.76 -4.58 -6.92
CA LYS A 55 -9.68 -4.39 -8.06
C LYS A 55 -10.44 -5.66 -8.45
N LEU A 56 -9.85 -6.83 -8.22
CA LEU A 56 -10.46 -8.12 -8.49
C LEU A 56 -11.31 -8.66 -7.32
N GLY A 57 -11.22 -8.05 -6.14
CA GLY A 57 -11.89 -8.54 -4.93
C GLY A 57 -11.29 -9.85 -4.40
N TYR A 58 -10.02 -10.14 -4.69
CA TYR A 58 -9.33 -11.34 -4.23
C TYR A 58 -8.35 -11.03 -3.09
N ARG A 59 -8.08 -12.03 -2.27
CA ARG A 59 -7.00 -11.98 -1.28
C ARG A 59 -5.65 -11.71 -1.94
N PHE A 60 -5.33 -12.44 -3.01
CA PHE A 60 -4.14 -12.28 -3.85
C PHE A 60 -4.40 -12.82 -5.26
N CYS A 61 -3.51 -12.54 -6.21
CA CYS A 61 -3.54 -13.03 -7.58
C CYS A 61 -2.71 -14.32 -7.76
N ASP A 62 -1.41 -14.28 -7.46
CA ASP A 62 -0.48 -15.39 -7.70
C ASP A 62 0.07 -15.97 -6.39
N ALA A 63 0.45 -15.11 -5.43
CA ALA A 63 0.96 -15.51 -4.12
C ALA A 63 0.48 -14.59 -3.01
N ASP A 64 0.44 -15.07 -1.76
CA ASP A 64 0.11 -14.22 -0.62
C ASP A 64 1.25 -13.19 -0.38
N LEU A 65 0.97 -11.90 -0.63
CA LEU A 65 1.94 -10.80 -0.50
C LEU A 65 2.60 -10.78 0.89
N ASN A 66 1.84 -11.11 1.95
CA ASN A 66 2.32 -11.10 3.32
C ASN A 66 3.19 -12.32 3.68
N ARG A 67 3.53 -13.15 2.68
CA ARG A 67 4.40 -14.34 2.82
C ARG A 67 5.63 -14.31 1.92
N VAL A 68 5.71 -13.36 0.99
CA VAL A 68 6.76 -13.33 -0.04
C VAL A 68 7.75 -12.17 0.10
N MET A 69 7.68 -11.41 1.20
CA MET A 69 8.70 -10.39 1.53
C MET A 69 10.09 -11.05 1.73
N PRO A 70 11.20 -10.45 1.26
CA PRO A 70 11.34 -9.10 0.68
C PRO A 70 11.02 -9.00 -0.82
N GLY A 71 10.57 -10.08 -1.45
CA GLY A 71 10.24 -10.15 -2.87
C GLY A 71 11.43 -10.34 -3.80
N ASP A 72 11.13 -10.43 -5.09
CA ASP A 72 12.08 -10.53 -6.19
C ASP A 72 11.54 -9.71 -7.38
N PRO A 73 12.25 -8.65 -7.83
CA PRO A 73 11.79 -7.82 -8.93
C PRO A 73 11.69 -8.55 -10.28
N GLU A 74 12.40 -9.66 -10.46
CA GLU A 74 12.43 -10.44 -11.71
C GLU A 74 11.47 -11.64 -11.69
N SER A 75 10.73 -11.86 -10.60
CA SER A 75 9.79 -12.97 -10.51
C SER A 75 8.65 -12.84 -11.53
N GLU A 76 8.14 -13.95 -12.05
CA GLU A 76 6.92 -13.97 -12.88
C GLU A 76 5.63 -13.75 -12.05
N GLN A 77 5.67 -14.01 -10.75
CA GLN A 77 4.53 -13.87 -9.85
C GLN A 77 4.30 -12.40 -9.45
N HIS A 78 3.06 -11.94 -9.58
CA HIS A 78 2.65 -10.56 -9.31
C HIS A 78 3.03 -10.10 -7.89
N GLU A 79 2.65 -10.83 -6.86
CA GLU A 79 2.94 -10.43 -5.47
C GLU A 79 4.42 -10.47 -5.10
N VAL A 80 5.20 -11.34 -5.73
CA VAL A 80 6.65 -11.41 -5.46
C VAL A 80 7.37 -10.18 -6.02
N ARG A 81 7.02 -9.71 -7.23
CA ARG A 81 7.51 -8.43 -7.76
C ARG A 81 6.99 -7.23 -6.97
N LEU A 82 5.74 -7.31 -6.53
CA LEU A 82 5.10 -6.28 -5.73
C LEU A 82 5.79 -6.14 -4.37
N ALA A 83 6.19 -7.23 -3.71
CA ALA A 83 6.95 -7.19 -2.45
C ALA A 83 8.28 -6.44 -2.60
N ALA A 84 9.03 -6.70 -3.67
CA ALA A 84 10.28 -5.98 -3.94
C ALA A 84 10.05 -4.49 -4.20
N SER A 85 8.95 -4.13 -4.84
CA SER A 85 8.56 -2.74 -5.12
C SER A 85 8.08 -2.03 -3.86
N LEU A 86 7.23 -2.67 -3.05
CA LEU A 86 6.75 -2.15 -1.78
C LEU A 86 7.91 -1.91 -0.82
N ARG A 87 8.88 -2.84 -0.73
CA ARG A 87 10.08 -2.65 0.09
C ARG A 87 10.79 -1.33 -0.25
N ARG A 88 11.03 -1.04 -1.54
CA ARG A 88 11.66 0.21 -1.98
C ARG A 88 10.80 1.43 -1.66
N GLU A 89 9.49 1.33 -1.79
CA GLU A 89 8.56 2.43 -1.49
C GLU A 89 8.53 2.80 0.00
N LEU A 90 8.73 1.80 0.88
CA LEU A 90 8.80 1.99 2.33
C LEU A 90 10.17 2.48 2.81
N GLU A 91 11.21 2.51 1.95
CA GLU A 91 12.51 3.02 2.35
C GLU A 91 12.44 4.53 2.66
N GLY A 92 12.95 4.92 3.83
CA GLY A 92 13.09 6.33 4.20
C GLY A 92 11.83 6.98 4.77
N THR A 93 10.86 6.18 5.17
CA THR A 93 9.70 6.52 6.01
C THR A 93 9.49 5.44 7.06
#